data_AF-A0A672J3E8-F1
#
_entry.id   AF-A0A672J3E8-F1
#
_cell.length_a   1.000
_cell.length_b   1.000
_cell.length_c   1.000
_cell.angle_alpha   90.00
_cell.angle_beta   90.00
_cell.angle_gamma   90.00
#
_symmetry.space_group_name_H-M   'P 1'
#
loop_
_entity.id
_entity.type
_entity.pdbx_description
1 polymer ?
#
loop_
_entity_poly.entity_id
_entity_poly.type
_entity_poly.pdbx_seq_one_letter_code
_entity_poly.pdbx_strand_id
1 'polypeptide(L)'
;MACTLEKVLGDARTLLDRLKEHDTAAEGLIEQSGALSQRVQSMREVGNALPDKHTEDNSEIQELTKYKPHVLLTQENTQIKELQQENKELWLSLEEHQYTLELIMGRYRKQMLQLMMAKKELDTKPVLSLHEDHAKEVQSQVERICEMGQVMRRAVQVDDQHYCSVRERLAQLEIENKELRDLLTISKSSVKTERDEASRPDSAETNAAAAGDAAEATDAAAAASEPASDQGEPPQLSSQE
;
A
#
# COMPACT_ATOMS: atom_id res chain seq x y z
N MET A 1 12.40 2.68 -104.03
CA MET A 1 12.23 2.76 -102.57
C MET A 1 13.59 2.65 -101.92
N ALA A 2 14.25 3.78 -101.65
CA ALA A 2 15.57 3.78 -101.04
C ALA A 2 15.43 3.57 -99.53
N CYS A 3 15.87 2.42 -99.02
CA CYS A 3 16.08 2.25 -97.59
C CYS A 3 17.21 3.19 -97.17
N THR A 4 16.89 4.20 -96.38
CA THR A 4 17.90 5.03 -95.73
C THR A 4 18.47 4.24 -94.55
N LEU A 5 19.78 4.32 -94.34
CA LEU A 5 20.49 3.67 -93.24
C LEU A 5 19.81 3.93 -91.89
N GLU A 6 19.21 5.10 -91.72
CA GLU A 6 18.45 5.50 -90.53
C GLU A 6 17.26 4.61 -90.23
N LYS A 7 16.52 4.12 -91.24
CA LYS A 7 15.39 3.20 -91.03
C LYS A 7 15.86 1.85 -90.53
N VAL A 8 16.94 1.32 -91.11
CA VAL A 8 17.54 0.04 -90.68
C VAL A 8 18.08 0.16 -89.26
N LEU A 9 18.71 1.29 -88.90
CA LEU A 9 19.17 1.55 -87.54
C LEU A 9 18.00 1.70 -86.55
N GLY A 10 16.90 2.33 -86.97
CA GLY A 10 15.67 2.40 -86.19
C GLY A 10 15.08 1.02 -85.92
N ASP A 11 14.92 0.21 -86.96
CA ASP A 11 14.38 -1.15 -86.85
C ASP A 11 15.28 -2.03 -85.97
N ALA A 12 16.61 -1.95 -86.13
CA ALA A 12 17.56 -2.67 -85.27
C ALA A 12 17.46 -2.27 -83.79
N ARG A 13 17.23 -0.99 -83.49
CA ARG A 13 17.00 -0.53 -82.11
C ARG A 13 15.70 -1.11 -81.55
N THR A 14 14.61 -1.05 -82.30
CA THR A 14 13.33 -1.62 -81.85
C THR A 14 13.41 -3.13 -81.62
N LEU A 15 14.16 -3.86 -82.44
CA LEU A 15 14.39 -5.29 -82.25
C LEU A 15 15.22 -5.57 -81.00
N LEU A 16 16.23 -4.74 -80.73
CA LEU A 16 17.07 -4.85 -79.54
C LEU A 16 16.28 -4.57 -78.26
N ASP A 17 15.40 -3.58 -78.28
CA ASP A 17 14.52 -3.28 -77.14
C ASP A 17 13.53 -4.43 -76.88
N ARG A 18 12.94 -4.98 -77.95
CA ARG A 18 12.09 -6.19 -77.84
C ARG A 18 12.86 -7.40 -77.30
N LEU A 19 14.07 -7.65 -77.78
CA LEU A 19 14.89 -8.75 -77.27
C LEU A 19 15.17 -8.60 -75.77
N LYS A 20 15.48 -7.39 -75.31
CA LYS A 20 15.66 -7.12 -73.88
C LYS A 20 14.39 -7.38 -73.07
N GLU A 21 13.24 -6.94 -73.55
CA GLU A 21 11.95 -7.22 -72.89
C GLU A 21 11.68 -8.73 -72.80
N HIS A 22 11.95 -9.48 -73.88
CA HIS A 22 11.83 -10.93 -73.89
C HIS A 22 12.80 -11.62 -72.92
N ASP A 23 14.06 -11.18 -72.84
CA ASP A 23 15.03 -11.72 -71.89
C ASP A 23 14.58 -11.47 -70.45
N THR A 24 14.09 -10.26 -70.12
CA THR A 24 13.53 -9.98 -68.78
C THR A 24 12.29 -10.81 -68.45
N ALA A 25 11.43 -11.10 -69.44
CA ALA A 25 10.28 -11.98 -69.24
C ALA A 25 10.70 -13.44 -69.03
N ALA A 26 11.75 -13.90 -69.71
CA ALA A 26 12.31 -15.23 -69.55
C ALA A 26 12.96 -15.40 -68.15
N GLU A 27 13.68 -14.40 -67.67
CA GLU A 27 14.22 -14.39 -66.29
C GLU A 27 13.09 -14.51 -65.25
N GLY A 28 11.99 -13.77 -65.43
CA GLY A 28 10.81 -13.89 -64.55
C GLY A 28 10.17 -15.29 -64.56
N LEU A 29 10.11 -15.96 -65.72
CA LEU A 29 9.62 -17.35 -65.80
C LEU A 29 10.56 -18.35 -65.11
N ILE A 30 11.87 -18.13 -65.17
CA ILE A 30 12.86 -18.96 -64.47
C ILE A 30 12.67 -18.82 -62.96
N GLU A 31 12.50 -17.61 -62.45
CA GLU A 31 12.23 -17.38 -61.02
C GLU A 31 10.92 -18.05 -60.57
N GLN A 32 9.84 -17.91 -61.35
CA GLN A 32 8.56 -18.56 -61.05
C GLN A 32 8.65 -20.09 -61.07
N SER A 33 9.36 -20.66 -62.06
CA SER A 33 9.61 -22.10 -62.13
C SER A 33 10.48 -22.58 -60.96
N GLY A 34 11.47 -21.79 -60.54
CA GLY A 34 12.30 -22.08 -59.38
C GLY A 34 11.49 -22.12 -58.09
N ALA A 35 10.64 -21.11 -57.86
CA ALA A 35 9.76 -21.04 -56.70
C ALA A 35 8.74 -22.18 -56.68
N LEU A 36 8.15 -22.53 -57.83
CA LEU A 36 7.23 -23.66 -57.94
C LEU A 36 7.94 -24.99 -57.66
N SER A 37 9.14 -25.19 -58.21
CA SER A 37 9.94 -26.39 -57.97
C SER A 37 10.26 -26.56 -56.49
N GLN A 38 10.67 -25.48 -55.81
CA GLN A 38 10.93 -25.51 -54.37
C GLN A 38 9.67 -25.86 -53.55
N ARG A 39 8.50 -25.36 -53.96
CA ARG A 39 7.22 -25.70 -53.32
C ARG A 39 6.83 -27.17 -53.52
N VAL A 40 7.07 -27.71 -54.72
CA VAL A 40 6.83 -29.14 -54.99
C VAL A 40 7.80 -30.01 -54.21
N GLN A 41 9.06 -29.58 -54.09
CA GLN A 41 10.07 -30.25 -53.29
C GLN A 41 9.68 -30.29 -51.80
N SER A 42 9.25 -29.16 -51.23
CA SER A 42 8.81 -29.11 -49.82
C SER A 42 7.56 -29.96 -49.58
N MET A 43 6.60 -29.98 -50.52
CA MET A 43 5.45 -30.89 -50.44
C MET A 43 5.85 -32.36 -50.49
N ARG A 44 6.82 -32.72 -51.34
CA ARG A 44 7.36 -34.09 -51.42
C ARG A 44 8.07 -34.48 -50.13
N GLU A 45 8.86 -33.59 -49.57
CA GLU A 45 9.60 -33.82 -48.33
C GLU A 45 8.64 -33.99 -47.14
N VAL A 46 7.54 -33.22 -47.07
CA VAL A 46 6.48 -33.44 -46.07
C VAL A 46 5.82 -34.82 -46.24
N GLY A 47 5.64 -35.29 -47.48
CA GLY A 47 5.12 -36.63 -47.75
C GLY A 47 6.09 -37.78 -47.42
N ASN A 48 7.40 -37.55 -47.51
CA ASN A 48 8.44 -38.58 -47.28
C ASN A 48 9.10 -38.50 -45.89
N ALA A 49 8.99 -37.38 -45.17
CA ALA A 49 9.57 -37.18 -43.83
C ALA A 49 8.71 -37.80 -42.71
N LEU A 50 7.72 -38.61 -43.05
CA LEU A 50 7.06 -39.54 -42.14
C LEU A 50 7.67 -40.97 -42.29
N PRO A 51 8.89 -41.25 -41.80
CA PRO A 51 9.36 -42.62 -41.77
C PRO A 51 8.76 -43.36 -40.56
N ASP A 52 8.11 -44.48 -40.85
CA ASP A 52 8.36 -45.77 -40.19
C ASP A 52 8.00 -45.92 -38.69
N LYS A 53 7.08 -45.10 -38.15
CA LYS A 53 6.51 -45.33 -36.80
C LYS A 53 5.04 -45.74 -36.77
N HIS A 54 4.40 -45.79 -37.93
CA HIS A 54 2.98 -46.14 -38.04
C HIS A 54 2.81 -47.24 -39.09
N THR A 55 3.10 -48.48 -38.73
CA THR A 55 2.75 -49.64 -39.58
C THR A 55 1.23 -49.86 -39.64
N GLU A 56 0.49 -49.44 -38.61
CA GLU A 56 -0.99 -49.47 -38.59
C GLU A 56 -1.58 -48.36 -39.47
N ASP A 57 -1.14 -47.10 -39.31
CA ASP A 57 -1.63 -46.02 -40.18
C ASP A 57 -1.20 -46.22 -41.64
N ASN A 58 -0.09 -46.90 -41.93
CA ASN A 58 0.26 -47.27 -43.30
C ASN A 58 -0.76 -48.23 -43.94
N SER A 59 -1.36 -49.12 -43.15
CA SER A 59 -2.39 -50.03 -43.63
C SER A 59 -3.69 -49.27 -43.91
N GLU A 60 -4.05 -48.34 -43.03
CA GLU A 60 -5.19 -47.42 -43.24
C GLU A 60 -4.95 -46.49 -44.42
N ILE A 61 -3.77 -45.89 -44.56
CA ILE A 61 -3.39 -45.04 -45.70
C ILE A 61 -3.39 -45.85 -47.00
N GLN A 62 -2.94 -47.11 -46.97
CA GLN A 62 -3.00 -47.99 -48.14
C GLN A 62 -4.45 -48.36 -48.50
N GLU A 63 -5.35 -48.53 -47.52
CA GLU A 63 -6.79 -48.69 -47.73
C GLU A 63 -7.42 -47.41 -48.31
N LEU A 64 -7.09 -46.25 -47.74
CA LEU A 64 -7.54 -44.92 -48.19
C LEU A 64 -7.11 -44.65 -49.64
N THR A 65 -5.91 -45.10 -50.03
CA THR A 65 -5.39 -45.00 -51.41
C THR A 65 -6.22 -45.83 -52.42
N LYS A 66 -6.97 -46.84 -51.97
CA LYS A 66 -7.91 -47.62 -52.81
C LYS A 66 -9.17 -46.82 -53.16
N TYR A 67 -9.51 -45.80 -52.36
CA TYR A 67 -10.69 -44.97 -52.57
C TYR A 67 -10.36 -43.76 -53.43
N LYS A 68 -11.33 -43.33 -54.25
CA LYS A 68 -11.19 -42.07 -55.00
C LYS A 68 -11.11 -40.92 -54.00
N PRO A 69 -10.27 -39.89 -54.23
CA PRO A 69 -10.11 -38.76 -53.30
C PRO A 69 -11.41 -38.08 -52.85
N HIS A 70 -12.43 -38.07 -53.72
CA HIS A 70 -13.76 -37.52 -53.39
C HIS A 70 -14.51 -38.31 -52.29
N VAL A 71 -14.29 -39.63 -52.20
CA VAL A 71 -14.92 -40.49 -51.18
C VAL A 71 -14.34 -40.19 -49.81
N LEU A 72 -13.01 -40.08 -49.71
CA LEU A 72 -12.33 -39.73 -48.47
C LEU A 72 -12.75 -38.36 -47.95
N LEU A 73 -12.78 -37.37 -48.86
CA LEU A 73 -13.25 -36.03 -48.51
C LEU A 73 -14.70 -36.05 -48.00
N THR A 74 -15.57 -36.89 -48.57
CA THR A 74 -16.97 -37.02 -48.12
C THR A 74 -17.06 -37.68 -46.74
N GLN A 75 -16.20 -38.66 -46.46
CA GLN A 75 -16.10 -39.31 -45.17
C GLN A 75 -15.60 -38.33 -44.09
N GLU A 76 -14.49 -37.63 -44.34
CA GLU A 76 -13.95 -36.61 -43.44
C GLU A 76 -14.97 -35.49 -43.17
N ASN A 77 -15.69 -35.03 -44.21
CA ASN A 77 -16.76 -34.06 -44.02
C ASN A 77 -17.92 -34.58 -43.16
N THR A 78 -18.19 -35.88 -43.18
CA THR A 78 -19.19 -36.49 -42.31
C THR A 78 -18.70 -36.51 -40.86
N GLN A 79 -17.46 -36.94 -40.63
CA GLN A 79 -16.85 -36.94 -39.30
C GLN A 79 -16.78 -35.52 -38.71
N ILE A 80 -16.43 -34.52 -39.52
CA ILE A 80 -16.43 -33.11 -39.09
C ILE A 80 -17.83 -32.68 -38.64
N LYS A 81 -18.88 -33.06 -39.36
CA LYS A 81 -20.27 -32.72 -38.99
C LYS A 81 -20.69 -33.42 -37.70
N GLU A 82 -20.31 -34.67 -37.50
CA GLU A 82 -20.59 -35.41 -36.27
C GLU A 82 -19.90 -34.76 -35.07
N LEU A 83 -18.62 -34.40 -35.19
CA LEU A 83 -17.90 -33.67 -34.15
C LEU A 83 -18.51 -32.29 -33.87
N GLN A 84 -18.98 -31.58 -34.90
CA GLN A 84 -19.66 -30.31 -34.72
C GLN A 84 -21.01 -30.48 -34.00
N GLN A 85 -21.74 -31.55 -34.29
CA GLN A 85 -22.98 -31.89 -33.59
C GLN A 85 -22.71 -32.26 -32.13
N GLU A 86 -21.72 -33.11 -31.85
CA GLU A 86 -21.34 -33.48 -30.48
C GLU A 86 -20.91 -32.25 -29.68
N ASN A 87 -20.08 -31.38 -30.25
CA ASN A 87 -19.73 -30.12 -29.60
C ASN A 87 -20.96 -29.28 -29.26
N LYS A 88 -21.95 -29.21 -30.16
CA LYS A 88 -23.21 -28.50 -29.91
C LYS A 88 -24.01 -29.14 -28.77
N GLU A 89 -24.08 -30.46 -28.72
CA GLU A 89 -24.75 -31.20 -27.65
C GLU A 89 -24.04 -31.02 -26.30
N LEU A 90 -22.71 -31.01 -26.26
CA LEU A 90 -21.93 -30.69 -25.07
C LEU A 90 -22.18 -29.27 -24.58
N TRP A 91 -22.25 -28.30 -25.49
CA TRP A 91 -22.61 -26.92 -25.15
C TRP A 91 -23.99 -26.82 -24.51
N LEU A 92 -25.00 -27.47 -25.10
CA LEU A 92 -26.36 -27.50 -24.56
C LEU A 92 -26.40 -28.18 -23.19
N SER A 93 -25.73 -29.32 -23.04
CA SER A 93 -25.64 -30.03 -21.76
C SER A 93 -25.00 -29.15 -20.67
N LEU A 94 -23.93 -28.43 -20.98
CA LEU A 94 -23.29 -27.53 -20.03
C LEU A 94 -24.22 -26.41 -19.58
N GLU A 95 -25.00 -25.83 -20.50
CA GLU A 95 -26.01 -24.81 -20.19
C GLU A 95 -27.13 -25.37 -19.28
N GLU A 96 -27.61 -26.58 -19.55
CA GLU A 96 -28.62 -27.26 -18.73
C GLU A 96 -28.10 -27.57 -17.31
N HIS A 97 -26.84 -28.00 -17.18
CA HIS A 97 -26.20 -28.24 -15.89
C HIS A 97 -26.06 -26.93 -15.10
N GLN A 98 -25.66 -25.84 -15.76
CA GLN A 98 -25.59 -24.51 -15.14
C GLN A 98 -26.96 -24.06 -14.62
N TYR A 99 -28.01 -24.19 -15.43
CA TYR A 99 -29.39 -23.88 -15.03
C TYR A 99 -29.83 -24.71 -13.81
N THR A 100 -29.53 -26.01 -13.83
CA THR A 100 -29.86 -26.93 -12.73
C THR A 100 -29.16 -26.50 -11.43
N LEU A 101 -27.88 -26.15 -11.51
CA LEU A 101 -27.10 -25.72 -10.36
C LEU A 101 -27.60 -24.39 -9.80
N GLU A 102 -27.92 -23.43 -10.66
CA GLU A 102 -28.52 -22.16 -10.25
C GLU A 102 -29.84 -22.35 -9.50
N LEU A 103 -30.69 -23.25 -9.98
CA LEU A 103 -31.94 -23.58 -9.32
C LEU A 103 -31.72 -24.21 -7.93
N ILE A 104 -30.81 -25.19 -7.82
CA ILE A 104 -30.47 -25.85 -6.54
C ILE A 104 -29.89 -24.84 -5.56
N MET A 105 -28.89 -24.06 -5.99
CA MET A 105 -28.26 -23.04 -5.15
C MET A 105 -29.24 -21.93 -4.75
N GLY A 106 -30.15 -21.55 -5.65
CA GLY A 106 -31.24 -20.63 -5.35
C GLY A 106 -32.18 -21.16 -4.27
N ARG A 107 -32.56 -22.44 -4.32
CA ARG A 107 -33.35 -23.10 -3.27
C ARG A 107 -32.60 -23.22 -1.96
N TYR A 108 -31.33 -23.61 -2.00
CA TYR A 108 -30.47 -23.72 -0.82
C TYR A 108 -30.36 -22.39 -0.07
N ARG A 109 -30.10 -21.28 -0.79
CA ARG A 109 -30.06 -19.94 -0.20
C ARG A 109 -31.38 -19.57 0.49
N LYS A 110 -32.53 -19.85 -0.17
CA LYS A 110 -33.85 -19.61 0.43
C LYS A 110 -34.07 -20.42 1.70
N GLN A 111 -33.71 -21.70 1.70
CA GLN A 111 -33.82 -22.56 2.88
C GLN A 111 -32.92 -22.08 4.02
N MET A 112 -31.68 -21.67 3.71
CA MET A 112 -30.75 -21.12 4.71
C MET A 112 -31.31 -19.84 5.34
N LEU A 113 -31.84 -18.93 4.52
CA LEU A 113 -32.49 -17.70 5.02
C LEU A 113 -33.69 -18.03 5.90
N GLN A 114 -34.55 -18.96 5.49
CA GLN A 114 -35.67 -19.42 6.31
C GLN A 114 -35.19 -20.03 7.64
N LEU A 115 -34.13 -20.83 7.63
CA LEU A 115 -33.54 -21.40 8.84
C LEU A 115 -32.95 -20.31 9.74
N MET A 116 -32.25 -19.33 9.18
CA MET A 116 -31.72 -18.19 9.94
C MET A 116 -32.85 -17.36 10.54
N MET A 117 -33.95 -17.15 9.81
CA MET A 117 -35.14 -16.44 10.29
C MET A 117 -35.92 -17.22 11.34
N ALA A 118 -36.07 -18.54 11.18
CA ALA A 118 -36.67 -19.41 12.19
C ALA A 118 -35.80 -19.47 13.45
N LYS A 119 -34.47 -19.46 13.29
CA LYS A 119 -33.51 -19.28 14.39
C LYS A 119 -33.40 -17.83 14.89
N LYS A 120 -34.05 -16.86 14.25
CA LYS A 120 -34.04 -15.43 14.62
C LYS A 120 -34.96 -15.11 15.80
N GLU A 121 -35.59 -16.11 16.39
CA GLU A 121 -35.99 -16.08 17.80
C GLU A 121 -34.82 -16.44 18.75
N LEU A 122 -33.57 -16.42 18.30
CA LEU A 122 -32.47 -16.07 19.21
C LEU A 122 -32.69 -14.62 19.59
N ASP A 123 -33.41 -14.42 20.69
CA ASP A 123 -33.69 -13.13 21.29
C ASP A 123 -32.36 -12.35 21.39
N THR A 124 -32.14 -11.39 20.50
CA THR A 124 -30.96 -10.53 20.51
C THR A 124 -31.09 -9.42 21.55
N LYS A 125 -32.28 -9.26 22.15
CA LYS A 125 -32.57 -8.31 23.22
C LYS A 125 -31.60 -8.39 24.39
N PRO A 126 -31.27 -9.56 24.98
CA PRO A 126 -30.31 -9.65 26.09
C PRO A 126 -28.89 -9.15 25.74
N VAL A 127 -28.41 -9.39 24.51
CA VAL A 127 -27.08 -8.91 24.10
C VAL A 127 -27.10 -7.41 23.85
N LEU A 128 -28.16 -6.91 23.21
CA LEU A 128 -28.34 -5.48 22.96
C LEU A 128 -28.54 -4.71 24.27
N SER A 129 -29.30 -5.25 25.23
CA SER A 129 -29.49 -4.62 26.54
C SER A 129 -28.19 -4.59 27.35
N LEU A 130 -27.39 -5.66 27.31
CA LEU A 130 -26.09 -5.68 28.00
C LEU A 130 -25.15 -4.61 27.43
N HIS A 131 -25.11 -4.42 26.10
CA HIS A 131 -24.34 -3.34 25.49
C HIS A 131 -24.86 -1.95 25.86
N GLU A 132 -26.19 -1.78 25.92
CA GLU A 132 -26.81 -0.52 26.33
C GLU A 132 -26.48 -0.18 27.80
N ASP A 133 -26.55 -1.16 28.69
CA ASP A 133 -26.24 -0.99 30.11
C ASP A 133 -24.76 -0.68 30.33
N HIS A 134 -23.87 -1.40 29.63
CA HIS A 134 -22.44 -1.11 29.67
C HIS A 134 -22.11 0.29 29.15
N ALA A 135 -22.77 0.73 28.06
CA ALA A 135 -22.60 2.08 27.53
C ALA A 135 -23.04 3.16 28.54
N LYS A 136 -24.16 2.94 29.24
CA LYS A 136 -24.63 3.85 30.31
C LYS A 136 -23.65 3.89 31.49
N GLU A 137 -23.08 2.77 31.88
CA GLU A 137 -22.11 2.73 32.97
C GLU A 137 -20.82 3.47 32.62
N VAL A 138 -20.28 3.27 31.41
CA VAL A 138 -19.13 4.03 30.91
C VAL A 138 -19.44 5.53 30.88
N GLN A 139 -20.62 5.91 30.41
CA GLN A 139 -21.06 7.32 30.38
C GLN A 139 -21.10 7.93 31.79
N SER A 140 -21.65 7.21 32.77
CA SER A 140 -21.69 7.65 34.17
C SER A 140 -20.28 7.83 34.77
N GLN A 141 -19.35 6.93 34.43
CA GLN A 141 -17.95 7.07 34.87
C GLN A 141 -17.29 8.31 34.27
N VAL A 142 -17.51 8.60 32.99
CA VAL A 142 -17.00 9.80 32.33
C VAL A 142 -17.56 11.06 32.98
N GLU A 143 -18.85 11.10 33.29
CA GLU A 143 -19.49 12.22 34.00
C GLU A 143 -18.86 12.46 35.37
N ARG A 144 -18.64 11.40 36.16
CA ARG A 144 -17.95 11.50 37.45
C ARG A 144 -16.52 12.02 37.32
N ILE A 145 -15.78 11.60 36.31
CA ILE A 145 -14.43 12.12 36.03
C ILE A 145 -14.51 13.61 35.68
N CYS A 146 -15.52 14.04 34.92
CA CYS A 146 -15.72 15.44 34.58
C CYS A 146 -16.05 16.30 35.80
N GLU A 147 -16.93 15.82 36.69
CA GLU A 147 -17.25 16.48 37.97
C GLU A 147 -16.01 16.60 38.85
N MET A 148 -15.25 15.52 39.00
CA MET A 148 -14.01 15.52 39.77
C MET A 148 -12.98 16.48 39.16
N GLY A 149 -12.88 16.54 37.84
CA GLY A 149 -12.04 17.51 37.14
C GLY A 149 -12.46 18.96 37.40
N GLN A 150 -13.76 19.24 37.57
CA GLN A 150 -14.22 20.57 37.95
C GLN A 150 -13.85 20.91 39.40
N VAL A 151 -14.03 19.96 40.33
CA VAL A 151 -13.65 20.14 41.73
C VAL A 151 -12.15 20.40 41.86
N MET A 152 -11.32 19.60 41.18
CA MET A 152 -9.87 19.74 41.18
C MET A 152 -9.43 21.11 40.64
N ARG A 153 -10.03 21.58 39.54
CA ARG A 153 -9.75 22.93 39.02
C ARG A 153 -10.13 24.04 40.00
N ARG A 154 -11.28 23.92 40.69
CA ARG A 154 -11.68 24.91 41.71
C ARG A 154 -10.72 24.89 42.91
N ALA A 155 -10.31 23.71 43.37
CA ALA A 155 -9.35 23.58 44.47
C ALA A 155 -8.03 24.28 44.12
N VAL A 156 -7.47 24.01 42.93
CA VAL A 156 -6.24 24.68 42.46
C VAL A 156 -6.41 26.20 42.41
N GLN A 157 -7.53 26.70 41.88
CA GLN A 157 -7.79 28.15 41.82
C GLN A 157 -7.84 28.81 43.21
N VAL A 158 -8.46 28.14 44.19
CA VAL A 158 -8.53 28.64 45.57
C VAL A 158 -7.15 28.60 46.22
N ASP A 159 -6.40 27.52 46.00
CA ASP A 159 -5.04 27.36 46.53
C ASP A 159 -4.08 28.41 45.95
N ASP A 160 -4.14 28.70 44.64
CA ASP A 160 -3.34 29.74 43.99
C ASP A 160 -3.63 31.13 44.58
N GLN A 161 -4.90 31.46 44.81
CA GLN A 161 -5.30 32.71 45.46
C GLN A 161 -4.77 32.81 46.89
N HIS A 162 -4.92 31.71 47.65
CA HIS A 162 -4.42 31.65 49.02
C HIS A 162 -2.89 31.77 49.07
N TYR A 163 -2.18 31.10 48.17
CA TYR A 163 -0.72 31.18 48.03
C TYR A 163 -0.26 32.62 47.77
N CYS A 164 -0.94 33.35 46.86
CA CYS A 164 -0.61 34.74 46.59
C CYS A 164 -0.80 35.62 47.83
N SER A 165 -1.92 35.48 48.55
CA SER A 165 -2.19 36.24 49.78
C SER A 165 -1.15 35.97 50.88
N VAL A 166 -0.79 34.70 51.09
CA VAL A 166 0.25 34.32 52.06
C VAL A 166 1.61 34.91 51.68
N ARG A 167 1.99 34.83 50.39
CA ARG A 167 3.25 35.37 49.89
C ARG A 167 3.33 36.89 50.05
N GLU A 168 2.25 37.60 49.76
CA GLU A 168 2.15 39.05 49.99
C GLU A 168 2.29 39.40 51.47
N ARG A 169 1.60 38.68 52.35
CA ARG A 169 1.69 38.92 53.80
C ARG A 169 3.09 38.64 54.34
N LEU A 170 3.74 37.59 53.84
CA LEU A 170 5.11 37.25 54.21
C LEU A 170 6.07 38.36 53.79
N ALA A 171 5.97 38.85 52.55
CA ALA A 171 6.78 39.97 52.07
C ALA A 171 6.58 41.26 52.90
N GLN A 172 5.33 41.57 53.29
CA GLN A 172 5.04 42.70 54.18
C GLN A 172 5.75 42.55 55.53
N LEU A 173 5.64 41.39 56.16
CA LEU A 173 6.28 41.10 57.45
C LEU A 173 7.81 41.12 57.38
N GLU A 174 8.39 40.72 56.24
CA GLU A 174 9.83 40.80 55.99
C GLU A 174 10.31 42.25 55.91
N ILE A 175 9.55 43.12 55.23
CA ILE A 175 9.84 44.56 55.14
C ILE A 175 9.70 45.20 56.52
N GLU A 176 8.58 44.95 57.23
CA GLU A 176 8.36 45.46 58.60
C GLU A 176 9.49 45.02 59.54
N ASN A 177 9.93 43.75 59.46
CA ASN A 177 11.06 43.27 60.27
C ASN A 177 12.37 43.97 59.92
N LYS A 178 12.64 44.23 58.64
CA LYS A 178 13.82 45.00 58.21
C LYS A 178 13.76 46.41 58.78
N GLU A 179 12.64 47.11 58.61
CA GLU A 179 12.46 48.47 59.10
C GLU A 179 12.58 48.55 60.63
N LEU A 180 12.01 47.60 61.37
CA LEU A 180 12.15 47.53 62.83
C LEU A 180 13.61 47.29 63.25
N ARG A 181 14.36 46.45 62.53
CA ARG A 181 15.79 46.24 62.78
C ARG A 181 16.62 47.47 62.45
N ASP A 182 16.28 48.18 61.38
CA ASP A 182 16.94 49.43 60.99
C ASP A 182 16.68 50.53 62.03
N LEU A 183 15.42 50.71 62.47
CA LEU A 183 15.04 51.59 63.57
C LEU A 183 15.81 51.27 64.85
N LEU A 184 15.92 49.99 65.20
CA LEU A 184 16.66 49.54 66.38
C LEU A 184 18.17 49.81 66.24
N THR A 185 18.70 49.71 65.02
CA THR A 185 20.10 50.05 64.72
C THR A 185 20.34 51.56 64.84
N ILE A 186 19.44 52.39 64.29
CA ILE A 186 19.48 53.86 64.41
C ILE A 186 19.41 54.26 65.89
N SER A 187 18.48 53.69 66.67
CA SER A 187 18.37 53.94 68.11
C SER A 187 19.66 53.58 68.86
N LYS A 188 20.25 52.41 68.57
CA LYS A 188 21.54 52.00 69.14
C LYS A 188 22.68 52.93 68.76
N SER A 189 22.74 53.40 67.51
CA SER A 189 23.76 54.38 67.09
C SER A 189 23.56 55.73 67.78
N SER A 190 22.32 56.23 67.91
CA SER A 190 22.01 57.50 68.59
C SER A 190 22.40 57.48 70.07
N VAL A 191 22.11 56.38 70.77
CA VAL A 191 22.51 56.19 72.18
C VAL A 191 24.02 56.04 72.33
N LYS A 192 24.71 55.44 71.35
CA LYS A 192 26.18 55.40 71.34
C LYS A 192 26.79 56.79 71.12
N THR A 193 26.22 57.62 70.25
CA THR A 193 26.70 59.00 70.04
C THR A 193 26.52 59.86 71.31
N GLU A 194 25.46 59.68 72.09
CA GLU A 194 25.30 60.34 73.41
C GLU A 194 26.29 59.83 74.46
N ARG A 195 26.72 58.57 74.38
CA ARG A 195 27.69 57.96 75.30
C ARG A 195 29.14 58.28 74.94
N ASP A 196 29.43 58.47 73.65
CA ASP A 196 30.72 58.88 73.11
C ASP A 196 30.96 60.41 73.25
N GLU A 197 29.92 61.24 73.34
CA GLU A 197 30.02 62.67 73.79
C GLU A 197 30.40 62.79 75.27
N ALA A 198 30.06 61.81 76.10
CA ALA A 198 30.47 61.75 77.51
C ALA A 198 31.83 61.06 77.73
N SER A 199 32.45 60.50 76.68
CA SER A 199 33.63 59.63 76.82
C SER A 199 34.59 59.74 75.62
N ARG A 200 35.48 60.74 75.65
CA ARG A 200 36.80 60.66 74.99
C ARG A 200 37.87 61.16 75.98
N PRO A 201 39.14 60.69 75.94
CA PRO A 201 39.83 60.03 74.82
C PRO A 201 40.61 58.76 75.29
N ASP A 202 41.52 58.04 74.61
CA ASP A 202 42.32 58.21 73.38
C ASP A 202 43.02 56.89 73.00
N SER A 203 43.34 56.69 71.71
CA SER A 203 44.48 55.96 71.07
C SER A 203 44.88 54.51 71.52
N ALA A 204 45.43 53.59 70.73
CA ALA A 204 45.79 53.42 69.31
C ALA A 204 46.32 51.97 69.10
N GLU A 205 46.05 51.39 67.92
CA GLU A 205 46.87 50.48 67.07
C GLU A 205 47.59 49.23 67.69
N THR A 206 47.56 48.01 67.14
CA THR A 206 48.12 47.58 65.83
C THR A 206 47.88 46.07 65.54
N ASN A 207 47.57 45.77 64.28
CA ASN A 207 48.05 44.70 63.38
C ASN A 207 47.80 43.17 63.56
N ALA A 208 47.04 42.65 62.56
CA ALA A 208 47.47 41.77 61.45
C ALA A 208 47.37 40.22 61.52
N ALA A 209 46.91 39.69 60.36
CA ALA A 209 47.01 38.34 59.79
C ALA A 209 46.08 37.25 60.37
N ALA A 210 45.58 36.25 59.63
CA ALA A 210 45.40 35.92 58.21
C ALA A 210 44.73 34.51 58.20
N ALA A 211 44.09 34.14 57.08
CA ALA A 211 43.59 32.80 56.72
C ALA A 211 42.40 32.30 57.55
N GLY A 212 41.39 31.61 57.00
CA GLY A 212 41.23 30.90 55.73
C GLY A 212 40.21 29.77 55.97
N ASP A 213 39.74 29.17 54.88
CA ASP A 213 38.78 28.06 54.76
C ASP A 213 37.29 28.35 54.97
N ALA A 214 36.37 27.78 54.18
CA ALA A 214 36.44 27.05 52.91
C ALA A 214 34.99 26.78 52.46
N ALA A 215 34.81 26.65 51.14
CA ALA A 215 33.91 25.75 50.39
C ALA A 215 32.45 25.55 50.89
N GLU A 216 31.43 25.56 50.05
CA GLU A 216 31.38 24.82 48.78
C GLU A 216 30.27 25.39 47.88
N ALA A 217 30.65 25.73 46.66
CA ALA A 217 29.75 25.80 45.53
C ALA A 217 29.70 24.42 44.88
N THR A 218 28.52 23.91 44.58
CA THR A 218 28.34 23.01 43.43
C THR A 218 27.15 23.49 42.62
N ASP A 219 27.53 24.16 41.54
CA ASP A 219 26.90 24.25 40.24
C ASP A 219 26.41 22.89 39.73
N ALA A 220 25.34 22.88 38.92
CA ALA A 220 25.22 22.09 37.68
C ALA A 220 23.77 22.03 37.18
N ALA A 221 23.51 22.81 36.15
CA ALA A 221 22.47 22.57 35.17
C ALA A 221 22.74 21.29 34.35
N ALA A 222 21.66 20.55 34.02
CA ALA A 222 21.54 19.66 32.86
C ALA A 222 20.03 19.46 32.61
N ALA A 223 19.39 20.13 31.66
CA ALA A 223 19.43 19.90 30.21
C ALA A 223 19.06 18.46 29.79
N ALA A 224 17.86 18.37 29.20
CA ALA A 224 17.43 17.47 28.12
C ALA A 224 17.49 15.94 28.32
N SER A 225 16.31 15.32 28.29
CA SER A 225 16.05 14.13 27.48
C SER A 225 14.56 14.03 27.17
N GLU A 226 14.23 14.19 25.88
CA GLU A 226 13.07 13.56 25.26
C GLU A 226 13.11 12.04 25.50
N PRO A 227 11.96 11.36 25.43
CA PRO A 227 11.94 10.03 24.85
C PRO A 227 11.15 10.01 23.55
N ALA A 228 11.86 9.49 22.56
CA ALA A 228 11.45 9.02 21.27
C ALA A 228 10.11 8.24 21.25
N SER A 229 9.32 8.57 20.24
CA SER A 229 8.54 7.69 19.36
C SER A 229 8.35 6.22 19.81
N ASP A 230 7.11 5.87 20.14
CA ASP A 230 6.60 4.51 19.98
C ASP A 230 5.56 4.51 18.85
N GLN A 231 5.99 4.06 17.66
CA GLN A 231 5.11 3.77 16.54
C GLN A 231 4.52 2.38 16.77
N GLY A 232 3.26 2.33 17.17
CA GLY A 232 2.47 1.10 17.16
C GLY A 232 2.16 0.68 15.72
N GLU A 233 2.92 -0.28 15.21
CA GLU A 233 2.67 -1.00 13.97
C GLU A 233 1.43 -1.94 14.13
N PRO A 234 0.55 -2.07 13.11
CA PRO A 234 -0.66 -2.88 13.23
C PRO A 234 -0.36 -4.39 13.05
N PRO A 235 -1.18 -5.30 13.63
CA PRO A 235 -0.93 -6.72 13.51
C PRO A 235 -1.28 -7.22 12.09
N GLN A 236 -0.30 -7.86 11.45
CA GLN A 236 -0.50 -8.67 10.25
C GLN A 236 -1.36 -9.90 10.60
N LEU A 237 -2.53 -10.01 9.98
CA LEU A 237 -3.29 -11.26 9.93
C LEU A 237 -2.66 -12.14 8.85
N SER A 238 -1.89 -13.13 9.30
CA SER A 238 -1.44 -14.26 8.51
C SER A 238 -2.62 -15.04 7.95
N SER A 239 -2.66 -15.14 6.63
CA SER A 239 -3.43 -16.13 5.91
C SER A 239 -2.96 -17.53 6.30
N GLN A 240 -3.86 -18.37 6.79
CA GLN A 240 -3.72 -19.82 6.75
C GLN A 240 -5.11 -20.46 6.69
N GLU A 241 -5.28 -21.23 5.61
CA GLU A 241 -6.31 -22.24 5.26
C GLU A 241 -7.74 -21.79 4.92
#